data_AF-A0A2G6F1Q7-F1
#
_entry.id   AF-A0A2G6F1Q7-F1
#
_cell.length_a   1.000
_cell.length_b   1.000
_cell.length_c   1.000
_cell.angle_alpha   90.00
_cell.angle_beta   90.00
_cell.angle_gamma   90.00
#
_symmetry.space_group_name_H-M   'P 1'
#
loop_
_entity.id
_entity.type
_entity.pdbx_description
1 polymer ?
#
loop_
_entity_poly.entity_id
_entity_poly.type
_entity_poly.pdbx_seq_one_letter_code
_entity_poly.pdbx_strand_id
1 'polypeptide(L)'
;MRLINLKQTLDNKSFKPIGMKNLFAIIFILFIYQISNAQLQDNYDISGSPNGVIAMPYTQGAYASFVKYTKIQAPNGKAIHIMAQNLITDAQIVRARNILQFYLTNVPDSQYGADKTAVVNAMGTNGAMLMLLNGSDGTATPPNINAQPLYQNEMAVEGHAWYINNNYEHRDASFEEILHLMHDYGIGVDTNGTPSPIGALPAYQAEIRAAQDNADNNFAIWPLTASSDPQWYNELAQENSLSQEYLAAVVDSYYGLWEPWTEQEGVGMWGEYIAKTREEIQTEDPMGYALMPKYFSPYININFDIDPTFTGVFDMNRNTALPYTYKSQYLQHLTLTGTNTSGIKGNDLDNILNGNTANNTLQGGKGNDTLDGKAGTDIAVFSGNYAEYTITTNADTVTVQDNTTDRDGTDTLISIETLQFADQGVPNTPTMGVDTELSKSVVIYPNPASEIIYFDFKDIAFSKITIAIYDVNGSIIKQQTILSKQAQMTIQNLNNGVYFVEIQRDNNKAVTIRKIIVK
;
A
#
# COMPACT_ATOMS: atom_id res chain seq x y z
N MET A 1 24.50 -10.88 9.58
CA MET A 1 25.61 -11.88 9.52
C MET A 1 26.87 -11.61 10.37
N ARG A 2 27.28 -10.38 10.73
CA ARG A 2 28.57 -10.16 11.47
C ARG A 2 28.60 -10.45 12.99
N LEU A 3 27.48 -10.79 13.63
CA LEU A 3 27.40 -10.95 15.10
C LEU A 3 27.37 -12.41 15.60
N ILE A 4 27.07 -13.39 14.74
CA ILE A 4 26.99 -14.80 15.16
C ILE A 4 28.39 -15.37 15.42
N ASN A 5 29.39 -14.95 14.63
CA ASN A 5 30.79 -15.34 14.81
C ASN A 5 31.50 -14.66 16.00
N LEU A 6 30.92 -13.64 16.62
CA LEU A 6 31.55 -12.97 17.77
C LEU A 6 31.13 -13.57 19.12
N LYS A 7 29.98 -14.25 19.17
CA LYS A 7 29.41 -14.76 20.43
C LYS A 7 30.06 -16.07 20.87
N GLN A 8 30.45 -16.94 19.94
CA GLN A 8 31.13 -18.22 20.25
C GLN A 8 32.54 -18.04 20.82
N THR A 9 33.20 -16.91 20.59
CA THR A 9 34.60 -16.69 21.01
C THR A 9 34.72 -16.22 22.47
N LEU A 10 33.62 -15.82 23.11
CA LEU A 10 33.63 -15.21 24.45
C LEU A 10 33.33 -16.17 25.61
N ASP A 11 32.70 -17.33 25.35
CA ASP A 11 32.29 -18.25 26.41
C ASP A 11 33.42 -19.13 27.00
N ASN A 12 34.65 -19.01 26.48
CA ASN A 12 35.74 -19.93 26.81
C ASN A 12 36.92 -19.35 27.62
N LYS A 13 36.75 -18.22 28.32
CA LYS A 13 37.82 -17.68 29.20
C LYS A 13 37.35 -17.32 30.60
N SER A 14 37.93 -18.03 31.58
CA SER A 14 37.78 -17.86 33.02
C SER A 14 38.03 -16.42 33.51
N PHE A 15 37.11 -15.86 34.30
CA PHE A 15 37.21 -14.54 34.91
C PHE A 15 38.16 -14.52 36.12
N LYS A 16 39.09 -13.55 36.14
CA LYS A 16 39.78 -13.07 37.36
C LYS A 16 39.26 -11.67 37.72
N PRO A 17 39.26 -11.27 39.01
CA PRO A 17 38.63 -10.02 39.44
C PRO A 17 39.47 -8.81 39.02
N ILE A 18 38.78 -7.80 38.49
CA ILE A 18 39.36 -6.63 37.82
C ILE A 18 39.43 -5.44 38.80
N GLY A 19 40.60 -4.79 38.89
CA GLY A 19 40.85 -3.62 39.75
C GLY A 19 40.34 -2.28 39.19
N MET A 20 40.17 -1.30 40.10
CA MET A 20 39.51 0.01 39.92
C MET A 20 39.95 0.89 38.75
N LYS A 21 41.12 0.66 38.12
CA LYS A 21 41.55 1.35 36.89
C LYS A 21 40.74 0.93 35.65
N ASN A 22 40.21 -0.29 35.64
CA ASN A 22 39.38 -0.77 34.54
C ASN A 22 37.93 -0.30 34.65
N LEU A 23 37.50 0.23 35.80
CA LEU A 23 36.15 0.80 35.96
C LEU A 23 36.00 2.10 35.14
N PHE A 24 37.06 2.93 35.05
CA PHE A 24 37.10 4.11 34.19
C PHE A 24 37.21 3.76 32.70
N ALA A 25 37.95 2.69 32.35
CA ALA A 25 37.97 2.18 30.97
C ALA A 25 36.62 1.60 30.56
N ILE A 26 35.88 0.95 31.46
CA ILE A 26 34.53 0.43 31.21
C ILE A 26 33.53 1.56 31.02
N ILE A 27 33.61 2.65 31.80
CA ILE A 27 32.74 3.83 31.62
C ILE A 27 33.05 4.57 30.30
N PHE A 28 34.33 4.66 29.91
CA PHE A 28 34.74 5.27 28.63
C PHE A 28 34.40 4.38 27.42
N ILE A 29 34.49 3.05 27.57
CA ILE A 29 34.04 2.07 26.57
C ILE A 29 32.51 2.06 26.49
N LEU A 30 31.76 2.22 27.58
CA LEU A 30 30.30 2.37 27.57
C LEU A 30 29.86 3.68 26.88
N PHE A 31 30.63 4.76 27.06
CA PHE A 31 30.37 6.03 26.37
C PHE A 31 30.70 5.95 24.87
N ILE A 32 31.75 5.22 24.48
CA ILE A 32 32.09 4.96 23.06
C ILE A 32 31.15 3.92 22.42
N TYR A 33 30.64 2.95 23.18
CA TYR A 33 29.68 1.94 22.69
C TYR A 33 28.30 2.55 22.45
N GLN A 34 27.90 3.57 23.22
CA GLN A 34 26.71 4.39 22.91
C GLN A 34 26.88 5.25 21.64
N ILE A 35 28.12 5.55 21.24
CA ILE A 35 28.40 6.35 20.03
C ILE A 35 28.46 5.47 18.76
N SER A 36 28.49 4.13 18.88
CA SER A 36 28.71 3.24 17.73
C SER A 36 27.48 2.50 17.16
N ASN A 37 26.26 2.73 17.64
CA ASN A 37 25.02 2.28 16.96
C ASN A 37 23.84 3.14 17.42
N ALA A 38 23.67 4.32 16.82
CA ALA A 38 22.40 5.02 16.99
C ALA A 38 21.30 4.18 16.32
N GLN A 39 20.53 3.46 17.12
CA GLN A 39 19.36 2.72 16.66
C GLN A 39 18.23 3.72 16.39
N LEU A 40 17.52 3.55 15.28
CA LEU A 40 16.30 4.31 15.04
C LEU A 40 15.30 4.04 16.17
N GLN A 41 14.54 5.07 16.54
CA GLN A 41 13.54 4.94 17.59
C GLN A 41 12.26 4.32 17.04
N ASP A 42 11.69 3.37 17.78
CA ASP A 42 10.46 2.69 17.41
C ASP A 42 9.25 3.64 17.33
N ASN A 43 9.28 4.75 18.08
CA ASN A 43 8.13 5.62 18.35
C ASN A 43 8.03 6.87 17.46
N TYR A 44 8.79 6.96 16.35
CA TYR A 44 8.61 8.07 15.40
C TYR A 44 7.16 8.16 14.91
N ASP A 45 6.56 9.34 14.97
CA ASP A 45 5.17 9.55 14.56
C ASP A 45 5.11 9.91 13.07
N ILE A 46 4.39 9.09 12.30
CA ILE A 46 4.15 9.30 10.86
C ILE A 46 2.71 9.74 10.56
N SER A 47 1.83 9.77 11.57
CA SER A 47 0.40 10.02 11.38
C SER A 47 0.08 11.46 10.96
N GLY A 48 0.99 12.40 11.21
CA GLY A 48 0.88 13.78 10.74
C GLY A 48 1.11 13.96 9.24
N SER A 49 1.57 12.92 8.52
CA SER A 49 1.73 12.96 7.06
C SER A 49 0.56 12.24 6.38
N PRO A 50 -0.12 12.84 5.37
CA PRO A 50 -1.25 12.23 4.69
C PRO A 50 -0.95 10.84 4.08
N ASN A 51 0.29 10.62 3.63
CA ASN A 51 0.75 9.35 3.07
C ASN A 51 1.67 8.59 4.05
N GLY A 52 1.82 9.06 5.29
CA GLY A 52 2.70 8.47 6.30
C GLY A 52 4.20 8.51 5.96
N VAL A 53 4.62 9.32 4.99
CA VAL A 53 6.03 9.59 4.67
C VAL A 53 6.43 10.90 5.32
N ILE A 54 7.49 10.89 6.13
CA ILE A 54 8.02 12.06 6.83
C ILE A 54 9.48 12.30 6.44
N ALA A 55 10.01 13.47 6.80
CA ALA A 55 11.45 13.71 6.75
C ALA A 55 12.20 12.75 7.69
N MET A 56 13.38 12.30 7.28
CA MET A 56 14.20 11.38 8.08
C MET A 56 14.50 11.98 9.47
N PRO A 57 14.03 11.36 10.58
CA PRO A 57 14.18 11.94 11.92
C PRO A 57 15.62 11.93 12.44
N TYR A 58 16.47 11.06 11.87
CA TYR A 58 17.85 10.89 12.29
C TYR A 58 18.79 10.74 11.09
N THR A 59 19.71 11.69 10.91
CA THR A 59 20.56 11.80 9.70
C THR A 59 22.06 11.76 10.01
N GLN A 60 22.48 11.11 11.09
CA GLN A 60 23.90 11.00 11.44
C GLN A 60 24.48 9.61 11.16
N GLY A 61 25.81 9.54 11.03
CA GLY A 61 26.53 8.28 10.83
C GLY A 61 26.11 7.56 9.55
N ALA A 62 25.84 6.25 9.65
CA ALA A 62 25.45 5.42 8.51
C ALA A 62 24.13 5.88 7.85
N TYR A 63 23.28 6.62 8.59
CA TYR A 63 21.98 7.08 8.11
C TYR A 63 22.01 8.41 7.35
N ALA A 64 23.19 9.04 7.22
CA ALA A 64 23.31 10.40 6.67
C ALA A 64 22.85 10.55 5.21
N SER A 65 22.75 9.46 4.45
CA SER A 65 22.28 9.48 3.06
C SER A 65 20.76 9.45 2.91
N PHE A 66 20.01 9.13 3.97
CA PHE A 66 18.55 9.02 3.92
C PHE A 66 17.91 10.35 4.32
N VAL A 67 16.86 10.73 3.58
CA VAL A 67 16.16 12.02 3.76
C VAL A 67 14.67 11.86 4.01
N LYS A 68 14.10 10.67 3.74
CA LYS A 68 12.70 10.34 4.01
C LYS A 68 12.59 9.07 4.84
N TYR A 69 11.50 8.95 5.56
CA TYR A 69 11.24 7.84 6.48
C TYR A 69 9.76 7.47 6.52
N THR A 70 9.50 6.17 6.63
CA THR A 70 8.21 5.63 7.08
C THR A 70 8.44 4.34 7.87
N LYS A 71 7.37 3.69 8.33
CA LYS A 71 7.45 2.41 9.05
C LYS A 71 6.15 1.63 8.98
N ILE A 72 6.24 0.35 9.35
CA ILE A 72 5.11 -0.41 9.90
C ILE A 72 5.32 -0.55 11.41
N GLN A 73 4.27 -0.28 12.17
CA GLN A 73 4.29 -0.43 13.63
C GLN A 73 3.86 -1.85 14.00
N ALA A 74 4.75 -2.63 14.61
CA ALA A 74 4.42 -3.95 15.10
C ALA A 74 3.59 -3.90 16.39
N PRO A 75 2.69 -4.88 16.64
CA PRO A 75 1.85 -4.94 17.84
C PRO A 75 2.62 -4.93 19.18
N ASN A 76 3.85 -5.44 19.20
CA ASN A 76 4.74 -5.40 20.37
C ASN A 76 5.40 -4.02 20.63
N GLY A 77 5.02 -2.99 19.86
CA GLY A 77 5.55 -1.63 19.99
C GLY A 77 6.87 -1.39 19.25
N LYS A 78 7.44 -2.40 18.58
CA LYS A 78 8.64 -2.25 17.74
C LYS A 78 8.30 -1.76 16.33
N ALA A 79 9.23 -1.09 15.67
CA ALA A 79 9.04 -0.64 14.30
C ALA A 79 9.77 -1.52 13.29
N ILE A 80 9.16 -1.69 12.12
CA ILE A 80 9.84 -2.13 10.90
C ILE A 80 10.15 -0.86 10.12
N HIS A 81 11.42 -0.46 10.07
CA HIS A 81 11.81 0.84 9.54
C HIS A 81 11.96 0.83 8.03
N ILE A 82 11.52 1.89 7.35
CA ILE A 82 11.73 2.09 5.92
C ILE A 82 12.35 3.47 5.72
N MET A 83 13.54 3.52 5.14
CA MET A 83 14.31 4.75 4.95
C MET A 83 14.58 4.96 3.46
N ALA A 84 14.49 6.20 2.98
CA ALA A 84 14.65 6.48 1.55
C ALA A 84 15.65 7.60 1.27
N GLN A 85 16.47 7.39 0.25
CA GLN A 85 17.35 8.42 -0.31
C GLN A 85 16.54 9.45 -1.12
N ASN A 86 17.21 10.53 -1.51
CA ASN A 86 16.56 11.74 -1.99
C ASN A 86 15.87 11.63 -3.36
N LEU A 87 16.22 10.65 -4.20
CA LEU A 87 15.57 10.48 -5.50
C LEU A 87 14.37 9.54 -5.43
N ILE A 88 14.15 8.87 -4.30
CA ILE A 88 12.99 8.00 -4.10
C ILE A 88 11.74 8.86 -3.93
N THR A 89 10.75 8.63 -4.79
CA THR A 89 9.48 9.35 -4.74
C THR A 89 8.63 8.88 -3.57
N ASP A 90 7.69 9.70 -3.11
CA ASP A 90 6.75 9.28 -2.07
C ASP A 90 5.90 8.10 -2.54
N ALA A 91 5.53 8.05 -3.83
CA ALA A 91 4.78 6.94 -4.40
C ALA A 91 5.57 5.62 -4.33
N GLN A 92 6.88 5.63 -4.61
CA GLN A 92 7.74 4.45 -4.42
C GLN A 92 7.82 4.01 -2.95
N ILE A 93 7.96 4.97 -2.02
CA ILE A 93 8.01 4.66 -0.58
C ILE A 93 6.70 4.04 -0.10
N VAL A 94 5.57 4.62 -0.50
CA VAL A 94 4.24 4.12 -0.14
C VAL A 94 4.02 2.74 -0.74
N ARG A 95 4.38 2.52 -2.01
CA ARG A 95 4.30 1.21 -2.66
C ARG A 95 5.10 0.15 -1.90
N ALA A 96 6.36 0.44 -1.56
CA ALA A 96 7.18 -0.50 -0.79
C ALA A 96 6.56 -0.82 0.58
N ARG A 97 6.07 0.19 1.30
CA ARG A 97 5.36 -0.02 2.56
C ARG A 97 4.08 -0.85 2.38
N ASN A 98 3.35 -0.63 1.30
CA ASN A 98 2.12 -1.36 0.99
C ASN A 98 2.44 -2.82 0.65
N ILE A 99 3.40 -3.13 -0.21
CA ILE A 99 3.81 -4.53 -0.47
C ILE A 99 4.19 -5.25 0.84
N LEU A 100 4.90 -4.58 1.74
CA LEU A 100 5.19 -5.18 3.05
C LEU A 100 3.91 -5.39 3.87
N GLN A 101 3.02 -4.38 3.92
CA GLN A 101 1.73 -4.49 4.61
C GLN A 101 0.90 -5.65 4.05
N PHE A 102 0.91 -5.87 2.73
CA PHE A 102 0.25 -7.00 2.09
C PHE A 102 0.74 -8.33 2.64
N TYR A 103 2.06 -8.56 2.69
CA TYR A 103 2.62 -9.79 3.24
C TYR A 103 2.28 -9.98 4.73
N LEU A 104 2.08 -8.90 5.47
CA LEU A 104 1.79 -8.90 6.91
C LEU A 104 0.29 -8.90 7.26
N THR A 105 -0.59 -8.67 6.29
CA THR A 105 -2.04 -8.75 6.48
C THR A 105 -2.48 -10.21 6.66
N ASN A 106 -3.33 -10.44 7.67
CA ASN A 106 -3.89 -11.75 7.96
C ASN A 106 -4.69 -12.29 6.77
N VAL A 107 -4.58 -13.59 6.53
CA VAL A 107 -5.31 -14.32 5.50
C VAL A 107 -6.16 -15.36 6.22
N PRO A 108 -7.45 -15.07 6.47
CA PRO A 108 -8.36 -16.01 7.14
C PRO A 108 -8.26 -17.41 6.54
N ASP A 109 -8.41 -18.43 7.40
CA ASP A 109 -8.41 -19.85 7.03
C ASP A 109 -7.08 -20.41 6.46
N SER A 110 -6.05 -19.58 6.27
CA SER A 110 -4.72 -20.06 5.87
C SER A 110 -3.95 -20.67 7.05
N GLN A 111 -3.21 -21.75 6.79
CA GLN A 111 -2.52 -22.54 7.83
C GLN A 111 -1.51 -21.73 8.66
N TYR A 112 -0.77 -20.83 8.02
CA TYR A 112 0.30 -20.03 8.61
C TYR A 112 0.05 -18.51 8.53
N GLY A 113 -0.94 -18.08 7.75
CA GLY A 113 -1.27 -16.65 7.55
C GLY A 113 -2.53 -16.18 8.28
N ALA A 114 -3.28 -17.06 8.97
CA ALA A 114 -4.53 -16.68 9.65
C ALA A 114 -4.32 -15.61 10.75
N ASP A 115 -3.20 -15.70 11.47
CA ASP A 115 -2.74 -14.66 12.39
C ASP A 115 -1.23 -14.47 12.27
N LYS A 116 -0.83 -13.38 11.61
CA LYS A 116 0.57 -13.02 11.36
C LYS A 116 1.17 -12.16 12.47
N THR A 117 0.47 -11.93 13.58
CA THR A 117 0.96 -11.12 14.70
C THR A 117 2.36 -11.56 15.18
N ALA A 118 2.60 -12.87 15.25
CA ALA A 118 3.90 -13.42 15.63
C ALA A 118 5.01 -13.04 14.62
N VAL A 119 4.72 -13.09 13.33
CA VAL A 119 5.64 -12.71 12.24
C VAL A 119 5.96 -11.22 12.32
N VAL A 120 4.94 -10.36 12.43
CA VAL A 120 5.11 -8.90 12.51
C VAL A 120 5.94 -8.52 13.75
N ASN A 121 5.67 -9.16 14.89
CA ASN A 121 6.41 -8.95 16.12
C ASN A 121 7.85 -9.45 16.01
N ALA A 122 8.10 -10.59 15.36
CA ALA A 122 9.44 -11.08 15.09
C ALA A 122 10.21 -10.06 14.24
N MET A 123 9.63 -9.52 13.16
CA MET A 123 10.28 -8.52 12.32
C MET A 123 10.72 -7.28 13.12
N GLY A 124 9.82 -6.70 13.93
CA GLY A 124 10.15 -5.57 14.78
C GLY A 124 11.20 -5.90 15.85
N THR A 125 11.14 -7.10 16.43
CA THR A 125 12.11 -7.55 17.46
C THR A 125 13.50 -7.81 16.88
N ASN A 126 13.55 -8.34 15.66
CA ASN A 126 14.76 -8.67 14.93
C ASN A 126 15.38 -7.45 14.23
N GLY A 127 14.76 -6.26 14.36
CA GLY A 127 15.28 -5.01 13.83
C GLY A 127 15.19 -4.90 12.32
N ALA A 128 14.09 -5.39 11.73
CA ALA A 128 13.84 -5.33 10.30
C ALA A 128 13.89 -3.89 9.78
N MET A 129 14.67 -3.67 8.72
CA MET A 129 14.83 -2.39 8.06
C MET A 129 14.86 -2.58 6.54
N LEU A 130 14.14 -1.74 5.81
CA LEU A 130 14.22 -1.59 4.35
C LEU A 130 14.95 -0.28 4.04
N MET A 131 15.95 -0.32 3.16
CA MET A 131 16.62 0.86 2.64
C MET A 131 16.30 1.05 1.16
N LEU A 132 15.67 2.17 0.83
CA LEU A 132 15.33 2.55 -0.53
C LEU A 132 16.45 3.42 -1.09
N LEU A 133 17.17 2.90 -2.07
CA LEU A 133 18.44 3.44 -2.56
C LEU A 133 18.29 4.03 -3.97
N ASN A 134 18.99 5.12 -4.26
CA ASN A 134 19.00 5.71 -5.59
C ASN A 134 19.64 4.76 -6.62
N GLY A 135 19.23 4.86 -7.89
CA GLY A 135 19.84 4.13 -9.00
C GLY A 135 19.35 2.68 -9.13
N SER A 136 20.26 1.79 -9.47
CA SER A 136 20.03 0.34 -9.69
C SER A 136 21.04 -0.47 -8.86
N ASP A 137 20.74 -1.74 -8.61
CA ASP A 137 21.73 -2.60 -7.97
C ASP A 137 23.07 -2.64 -8.75
N GLY A 138 24.17 -2.74 -8.00
CA GLY A 138 25.54 -2.71 -8.52
C GLY A 138 26.05 -1.32 -8.97
N THR A 139 25.23 -0.27 -8.99
CA THR A 139 25.67 1.08 -9.42
C THR A 139 26.40 1.88 -8.33
N ALA A 140 26.14 1.58 -7.06
CA ALA A 140 26.79 2.23 -5.92
C ALA A 140 26.85 1.26 -4.73
N THR A 141 27.86 1.44 -3.87
CA THR A 141 27.96 0.66 -2.63
C THR A 141 26.87 1.12 -1.66
N PRO A 142 26.00 0.22 -1.16
CA PRO A 142 24.97 0.58 -0.21
C PRO A 142 25.59 1.04 1.13
N PRO A 143 24.91 1.92 1.89
CA PRO A 143 25.31 2.25 3.25
C PRO A 143 25.51 0.98 4.09
N ASN A 144 26.57 0.95 4.91
CA ASN A 144 26.86 -0.19 5.79
C ASN A 144 25.89 -0.23 6.99
N ILE A 145 24.63 -0.57 6.70
CA ILE A 145 23.52 -0.79 7.61
C ILE A 145 23.01 -2.20 7.36
N ASN A 146 22.71 -2.95 8.41
CA ASN A 146 22.08 -4.25 8.30
C ASN A 146 20.59 -4.08 7.99
N ALA A 147 20.26 -3.83 6.72
CA ALA A 147 18.91 -3.62 6.19
C ALA A 147 18.83 -4.19 4.76
N GLN A 148 17.61 -4.51 4.32
CA GLN A 148 17.36 -4.99 2.96
C GLN A 148 17.42 -3.81 1.97
N PRO A 149 18.24 -3.86 0.92
CA PRO A 149 18.22 -2.85 -0.14
C PRO A 149 17.04 -3.06 -1.11
N LEU A 150 16.53 -1.96 -1.65
CA LEU A 150 15.63 -1.95 -2.81
C LEU A 150 15.89 -0.66 -3.59
N TYR A 151 16.18 -0.76 -4.89
CA TYR A 151 16.66 0.40 -5.63
C TYR A 151 15.56 1.13 -6.39
N GLN A 152 15.80 2.42 -6.65
CA GLN A 152 14.90 3.34 -7.34
C GLN A 152 14.42 2.76 -8.68
N ASN A 153 15.33 2.17 -9.46
CA ASN A 153 15.06 1.62 -10.78
C ASN A 153 14.61 0.16 -10.74
N GLU A 154 14.13 -0.31 -9.58
CA GLU A 154 13.52 -1.62 -9.36
C GLU A 154 12.09 -1.51 -8.79
N MET A 155 11.55 -0.29 -8.66
CA MET A 155 10.23 -0.02 -8.12
C MET A 155 9.29 0.59 -9.16
N ALA A 156 8.51 -0.25 -9.84
CA ALA A 156 7.53 0.17 -10.83
C ALA A 156 6.18 0.53 -10.17
N VAL A 157 5.91 1.82 -9.94
CA VAL A 157 4.64 2.28 -9.34
C VAL A 157 3.47 2.09 -10.30
N GLU A 158 2.35 1.56 -9.81
CA GLU A 158 1.12 1.34 -10.55
C GLU A 158 0.69 2.63 -11.27
N GLY A 159 0.45 2.58 -12.58
CA GLY A 159 0.10 3.75 -13.39
C GLY A 159 1.27 4.61 -13.86
N HIS A 160 2.48 4.46 -13.30
CA HIS A 160 3.66 5.07 -13.89
C HIS A 160 3.95 4.46 -15.26
N ALA A 161 4.51 5.25 -16.20
CA ALA A 161 4.75 4.81 -17.58
C ALA A 161 5.56 3.50 -17.67
N TRP A 162 6.52 3.31 -16.76
CA TRP A 162 7.28 2.07 -16.65
C TRP A 162 6.41 0.86 -16.30
N TYR A 163 5.54 0.99 -15.28
CA TYR A 163 4.61 -0.08 -14.90
C TYR A 163 3.64 -0.40 -16.04
N ILE A 164 3.09 0.63 -16.71
CA ILE A 164 2.14 0.48 -17.82
C ILE A 164 2.77 -0.21 -19.03
N ASN A 165 3.99 0.18 -19.41
CA ASN A 165 4.68 -0.39 -20.56
C ASN A 165 5.14 -1.82 -20.30
N ASN A 166 5.65 -2.10 -19.08
CA ASN A 166 6.13 -3.42 -18.63
C ASN A 166 6.93 -4.18 -19.69
N ASN A 167 7.91 -3.50 -20.31
CA ASN A 167 8.70 -3.98 -21.44
C ASN A 167 9.97 -4.74 -21.03
N TYR A 168 10.18 -4.99 -19.73
CA TYR A 168 11.34 -5.66 -19.15
C TYR A 168 12.71 -5.01 -19.44
N GLU A 169 12.75 -3.75 -19.90
CA GLU A 169 14.01 -2.98 -19.89
C GLU A 169 14.55 -2.79 -18.46
N HIS A 170 13.64 -2.80 -17.49
CA HIS A 170 13.93 -2.80 -16.06
C HIS A 170 13.00 -3.79 -15.35
N ARG A 171 13.56 -4.63 -14.46
CA ARG A 171 12.80 -5.55 -13.61
C ARG A 171 12.21 -4.80 -12.42
N ASP A 172 10.96 -5.09 -12.08
CA ASP A 172 10.38 -4.70 -10.80
C ASP A 172 10.76 -5.76 -9.75
N ALA A 173 11.71 -5.43 -8.86
CA ALA A 173 12.19 -6.35 -7.81
C ALA A 173 11.45 -6.14 -6.48
N SER A 174 10.46 -5.25 -6.44
CA SER A 174 9.86 -4.82 -5.16
C SER A 174 9.22 -5.97 -4.38
N PHE A 175 8.54 -6.90 -5.06
CA PHE A 175 7.90 -8.05 -4.39
C PHE A 175 8.94 -9.00 -3.79
N GLU A 176 10.03 -9.29 -4.51
CA GLU A 176 11.14 -10.12 -4.09
C GLU A 176 11.91 -9.51 -2.91
N GLU A 177 12.41 -8.29 -3.05
CA GLU A 177 13.24 -7.66 -2.01
C GLU A 177 12.46 -7.49 -0.69
N ILE A 178 11.17 -7.15 -0.80
CA ILE A 178 10.32 -7.00 0.39
C ILE A 178 9.93 -8.37 0.97
N LEU A 179 9.87 -9.41 0.14
CA LEU A 179 9.69 -10.79 0.59
C LEU A 179 10.92 -11.24 1.38
N HIS A 180 12.15 -10.99 0.90
CA HIS A 180 13.38 -11.28 1.63
C HIS A 180 13.39 -10.63 3.01
N LEU A 181 13.02 -9.36 3.10
CA LEU A 181 12.89 -8.66 4.37
C LEU A 181 11.89 -9.36 5.34
N MET A 182 10.71 -9.71 4.85
CA MET A 182 9.66 -10.35 5.65
C MET A 182 10.03 -11.78 6.04
N HIS A 183 10.64 -12.52 5.13
CA HIS A 183 11.12 -13.87 5.35
C HIS A 183 12.21 -13.90 6.41
N ASP A 184 13.27 -13.11 6.24
CA ASP A 184 14.47 -13.20 7.08
C ASP A 184 14.25 -12.75 8.51
N TYR A 185 13.47 -11.69 8.68
CA TYR A 185 13.22 -11.09 9.99
C TYR A 185 11.91 -11.57 10.62
N GLY A 186 10.99 -12.14 9.83
CA GLY A 186 9.64 -12.53 10.26
C GLY A 186 9.43 -14.04 10.30
N ILE A 187 9.24 -14.68 9.14
CA ILE A 187 9.01 -16.14 9.03
C ILE A 187 10.18 -16.90 9.68
N GLY A 188 11.40 -16.50 9.34
CA GLY A 188 12.67 -17.06 9.78
C GLY A 188 13.38 -17.83 8.68
N VAL A 189 14.67 -17.56 8.53
CA VAL A 189 15.55 -18.31 7.61
C VAL A 189 15.73 -19.76 8.02
N ASP A 190 16.09 -20.61 7.07
CA ASP A 190 16.71 -21.90 7.38
C ASP A 190 18.12 -21.68 7.94
N THR A 191 18.71 -22.65 8.65
CA THR A 191 20.11 -22.63 9.08
C THR A 191 20.68 -24.03 8.93
N ASN A 192 21.27 -24.33 7.78
CA ASN A 192 21.87 -25.64 7.47
C ASN A 192 20.92 -26.83 7.74
N GLY A 193 19.69 -26.75 7.21
CA GLY A 193 18.68 -27.80 7.32
C GLY A 193 17.79 -27.72 8.57
N THR A 194 17.97 -26.69 9.41
CA THR A 194 17.13 -26.44 10.59
C THR A 194 16.61 -25.01 10.61
N PRO A 195 15.29 -24.77 10.78
CA PRO A 195 14.76 -23.41 10.90
C PRO A 195 15.42 -22.59 12.02
N SER A 196 15.70 -21.32 11.74
CA SER A 196 16.33 -20.40 12.68
C SER A 196 15.47 -20.15 13.92
N PRO A 197 16.05 -20.10 15.13
CA PRO A 197 15.28 -19.91 16.36
C PRO A 197 14.74 -18.49 16.56
N ILE A 198 15.10 -17.54 15.69
CA ILE A 198 14.62 -16.13 15.75
C ILE A 198 13.39 -15.88 14.87
N GLY A 199 13.01 -16.86 14.04
CA GLY A 199 11.82 -16.81 13.19
C GLY A 199 10.53 -17.17 13.93
N ALA A 200 9.41 -16.68 13.42
CA ALA A 200 8.09 -16.94 13.99
C ALA A 200 7.46 -18.26 13.50
N LEU A 201 7.85 -18.76 12.31
CA LEU A 201 7.15 -19.86 11.63
C LEU A 201 8.10 -20.99 11.19
N PRO A 202 8.76 -21.70 12.13
CA PRO A 202 9.73 -22.75 11.79
C PRO A 202 9.11 -23.91 11.00
N ALA A 203 7.83 -24.22 11.20
CA ALA A 203 7.14 -25.27 10.45
C ALA A 203 6.92 -24.87 8.98
N TYR A 204 6.51 -23.63 8.72
CA TYR A 204 6.38 -23.13 7.35
C TYR A 204 7.74 -23.05 6.66
N GLN A 205 8.78 -22.61 7.38
CA GLN A 205 10.13 -22.60 6.85
C GLN A 205 10.64 -24.00 6.46
N ALA A 206 10.28 -25.03 7.23
CA ALA A 206 10.62 -26.40 6.88
C ALA A 206 9.90 -26.87 5.60
N GLU A 207 8.66 -26.43 5.38
CA GLU A 207 7.93 -26.71 4.14
C GLU A 207 8.50 -25.95 2.94
N ILE A 208 8.90 -24.69 3.11
CA ILE A 208 9.59 -23.90 2.07
C ILE A 208 10.87 -24.61 1.64
N ARG A 209 11.70 -25.04 2.60
CA ARG A 209 12.92 -25.81 2.30
C ARG A 209 12.61 -27.12 1.57
N ALA A 210 11.60 -27.87 2.00
CA ALA A 210 11.24 -29.12 1.33
C ALA A 210 10.79 -28.92 -0.13
N ALA A 211 10.10 -27.82 -0.42
CA ALA A 211 9.75 -27.45 -1.79
C ALA A 211 10.98 -27.02 -2.60
N GLN A 212 11.88 -26.24 -2.00
CA GLN A 212 13.14 -25.85 -2.61
C GLN A 212 14.04 -27.06 -2.93
N ASP A 213 14.19 -28.01 -1.99
CA ASP A 213 14.95 -29.26 -2.17
C ASP A 213 14.35 -30.15 -3.28
N ASN A 214 13.03 -30.06 -3.49
CA ASN A 214 12.38 -30.73 -4.62
C ASN A 214 12.66 -30.01 -5.93
N ALA A 215 12.69 -28.67 -5.91
CA ALA A 215 12.88 -27.85 -7.10
C ALA A 215 14.32 -27.89 -7.65
N ASP A 216 15.32 -27.96 -6.78
CA ASP A 216 16.73 -28.01 -7.17
C ASP A 216 17.26 -29.42 -7.48
N ASN A 217 16.44 -30.46 -7.31
CA ASN A 217 16.75 -31.85 -7.60
C ASN A 217 17.04 -32.08 -9.09
N ASN A 218 18.32 -31.95 -9.47
CA ASN A 218 18.82 -31.87 -10.85
C ASN A 218 18.42 -30.60 -11.60
N PHE A 219 18.05 -29.54 -10.87
CA PHE A 219 17.78 -28.21 -11.43
C PHE A 219 16.71 -28.22 -12.54
N ALA A 220 15.69 -29.08 -12.40
CA ALA A 220 14.62 -29.19 -13.40
C ALA A 220 13.51 -28.15 -13.20
N ILE A 221 13.42 -27.53 -12.01
CA ILE A 221 12.40 -26.54 -11.67
C ILE A 221 13.05 -25.20 -11.34
N TRP A 222 14.06 -25.21 -10.46
CA TRP A 222 14.78 -24.01 -10.03
C TRP A 222 16.13 -24.33 -9.35
N PRO A 223 17.20 -23.55 -9.56
CA PRO A 223 17.40 -22.64 -10.67
C PRO A 223 17.83 -23.42 -11.92
N LEU A 224 17.11 -23.30 -13.03
CA LEU A 224 17.32 -24.10 -14.25
C LEU A 224 18.75 -24.00 -14.81
N THR A 225 19.37 -22.82 -14.72
CA THR A 225 20.70 -22.58 -15.31
C THR A 225 21.83 -23.26 -14.53
N ALA A 226 21.60 -23.59 -13.25
CA ALA A 226 22.60 -24.24 -12.40
C ALA A 226 23.01 -25.64 -12.88
N SER A 227 22.20 -26.27 -13.74
CA SER A 227 22.58 -27.49 -14.47
C SER A 227 23.83 -27.30 -15.35
N SER A 228 24.05 -26.07 -15.82
CA SER A 228 25.15 -25.69 -16.72
C SER A 228 26.19 -24.79 -16.07
N ASP A 229 25.77 -23.90 -15.16
CA ASP A 229 26.64 -23.02 -14.40
C ASP A 229 26.14 -22.88 -12.94
N PRO A 230 26.68 -23.68 -12.01
CA PRO A 230 26.19 -23.68 -10.63
C PRO A 230 26.81 -22.56 -9.77
N GLN A 231 27.55 -21.61 -10.34
CA GLN A 231 28.26 -20.60 -9.53
C GLN A 231 27.30 -19.81 -8.63
N TRP A 232 26.24 -19.24 -9.19
CA TRP A 232 25.26 -18.47 -8.45
C TRP A 232 24.55 -19.32 -7.38
N TYR A 233 24.11 -20.52 -7.75
CA TYR A 233 23.52 -21.47 -6.79
C TYR A 233 24.46 -21.78 -5.61
N ASN A 234 25.74 -22.01 -5.89
CA ASN A 234 26.74 -22.29 -4.84
C ASN A 234 26.99 -21.08 -3.92
N GLU A 235 26.91 -19.86 -4.45
CA GLU A 235 26.98 -18.63 -3.67
C GLU A 235 25.78 -18.53 -2.73
N LEU A 236 24.55 -18.71 -3.24
CA LEU A 236 23.33 -18.74 -2.44
C LEU A 236 23.34 -19.83 -1.36
N ALA A 237 23.87 -21.01 -1.67
CA ALA A 237 24.02 -22.09 -0.71
C ALA A 237 24.97 -21.72 0.43
N GLN A 238 26.08 -21.04 0.14
CA GLN A 238 27.04 -20.58 1.14
C GLN A 238 26.48 -19.46 2.02
N GLU A 239 25.64 -18.60 1.44
CA GLU A 239 24.97 -17.51 2.13
C GLU A 239 23.70 -17.96 2.85
N ASN A 240 23.26 -19.20 2.61
CA ASN A 240 22.04 -19.79 3.17
C ASN A 240 20.79 -18.99 2.75
N SER A 241 20.72 -18.69 1.45
CA SER A 241 19.66 -17.92 0.80
C SER A 241 18.76 -18.75 -0.12
N LEU A 242 19.08 -20.02 -0.39
CA LEU A 242 18.34 -20.84 -1.36
C LEU A 242 16.82 -20.87 -1.13
N SER A 243 16.37 -21.08 0.12
CA SER A 243 14.93 -21.16 0.42
C SER A 243 14.19 -19.85 0.15
N GLN A 244 14.82 -18.71 0.38
CA GLN A 244 14.18 -17.41 0.20
C GLN A 244 14.15 -16.99 -1.28
N GLU A 245 15.22 -17.28 -2.02
CA GLU A 245 15.30 -17.01 -3.46
C GLU A 245 14.33 -17.91 -4.24
N TYR A 246 14.24 -19.18 -3.88
CA TYR A 246 13.23 -20.08 -4.43
C TYR A 246 11.81 -19.57 -4.17
N LEU A 247 11.51 -19.17 -2.93
CA LEU A 247 10.18 -18.62 -2.61
C LEU A 247 9.88 -17.33 -3.38
N ALA A 248 10.89 -16.47 -3.60
CA ALA A 248 10.76 -15.28 -4.43
C ALA A 248 10.38 -15.62 -5.88
N ALA A 249 11.04 -16.62 -6.48
CA ALA A 249 10.71 -17.09 -7.82
C ALA A 249 9.25 -17.55 -7.94
N VAL A 250 8.76 -18.30 -6.94
CA VAL A 250 7.36 -18.73 -6.86
C VAL A 250 6.43 -17.52 -6.72
N VAL A 251 6.72 -16.60 -5.80
CA VAL A 251 5.90 -15.40 -5.51
C VAL A 251 5.78 -14.49 -6.73
N ASP A 252 6.88 -14.22 -7.42
CA ASP A 252 6.87 -13.35 -8.59
C ASP A 252 5.96 -13.91 -9.69
N SER A 253 6.09 -15.19 -10.03
CA SER A 253 5.24 -15.83 -11.03
C SER A 253 3.79 -15.95 -10.56
N TYR A 254 3.57 -16.18 -9.25
CA TYR A 254 2.23 -16.29 -8.67
C TYR A 254 1.43 -14.98 -8.74
N TYR A 255 2.09 -13.82 -8.71
CA TYR A 255 1.47 -12.50 -8.90
C TYR A 255 1.70 -11.91 -10.31
N GLY A 256 2.09 -12.72 -11.28
CA GLY A 256 2.16 -12.34 -12.70
C GLY A 256 3.29 -11.38 -13.04
N LEU A 257 4.36 -11.33 -12.24
CA LEU A 257 5.50 -10.45 -12.50
C LEU A 257 6.35 -10.90 -13.68
N TRP A 258 6.23 -12.16 -14.15
CA TRP A 258 7.02 -12.73 -15.25
C TRP A 258 6.22 -13.08 -16.51
N GLU A 259 4.88 -13.14 -16.43
CA GLU A 259 4.02 -13.49 -17.56
C GLU A 259 4.22 -12.62 -18.82
N PRO A 260 4.36 -11.28 -18.74
CA PRO A 260 4.60 -10.45 -19.93
C PRO A 260 6.01 -10.55 -20.52
N TRP A 261 6.94 -11.25 -19.87
CA TRP A 261 8.30 -11.40 -20.39
C TRP A 261 8.29 -12.32 -21.60
N THR A 262 8.92 -11.93 -22.72
CA THR A 262 8.82 -12.67 -24.00
C THR A 262 10.16 -13.15 -24.57
N GLU A 263 11.29 -12.88 -23.91
CA GLU A 263 12.60 -13.25 -24.49
C GLU A 263 12.86 -14.77 -24.49
N GLN A 264 12.30 -15.50 -23.52
CA GLN A 264 12.30 -16.96 -23.51
C GLN A 264 10.90 -17.49 -23.18
N GLU A 265 10.42 -18.47 -23.95
CA GLU A 265 9.07 -19.04 -23.77
C GLU A 265 9.03 -19.99 -22.56
N GLY A 266 7.93 -19.95 -21.81
CA GLY A 266 7.62 -20.94 -20.77
C GLY A 266 8.50 -20.96 -19.52
N VAL A 267 9.34 -19.95 -19.26
CA VAL A 267 10.16 -19.86 -18.04
C VAL A 267 10.17 -18.46 -17.42
N GLY A 268 10.07 -18.36 -16.10
CA GLY A 268 10.18 -17.11 -15.34
C GLY A 268 11.60 -16.78 -14.92
N MET A 269 11.77 -15.67 -14.20
CA MET A 269 13.05 -15.29 -13.56
C MET A 269 14.25 -15.32 -14.51
N TRP A 270 14.15 -14.66 -15.66
CA TRP A 270 15.21 -14.66 -16.69
C TRP A 270 15.68 -16.07 -17.13
N GLY A 271 14.77 -17.05 -17.06
CA GLY A 271 15.07 -18.43 -17.42
C GLY A 271 15.55 -19.29 -16.25
N GLU A 272 15.54 -18.77 -15.02
CA GLU A 272 15.91 -19.54 -13.82
C GLU A 272 14.76 -20.40 -13.28
N TYR A 273 13.50 -20.03 -13.52
CA TYR A 273 12.35 -20.72 -12.95
C TYR A 273 11.45 -21.32 -14.03
N ILE A 274 10.99 -22.55 -13.84
CA ILE A 274 10.19 -23.28 -14.83
C ILE A 274 8.81 -22.68 -15.13
N ALA A 275 8.28 -21.79 -14.28
CA ALA A 275 6.93 -21.24 -14.44
C ALA A 275 6.92 -19.71 -14.50
N LYS A 276 6.10 -19.13 -15.37
CA LYS A 276 5.81 -17.69 -15.47
C LYS A 276 4.47 -17.29 -14.87
N THR A 277 3.49 -18.19 -14.94
CA THR A 277 2.10 -17.93 -14.56
C THR A 277 1.70 -18.73 -13.32
N ARG A 278 0.64 -18.28 -12.65
CA ARG A 278 0.05 -19.00 -11.51
C ARG A 278 -0.40 -20.40 -11.91
N GLU A 279 -0.96 -20.56 -13.11
CA GLU A 279 -1.38 -21.84 -13.67
C GLU A 279 -0.20 -22.77 -13.95
N GLU A 280 0.90 -22.26 -14.50
CA GLU A 280 2.11 -23.05 -14.73
C GLU A 280 2.75 -23.52 -13.42
N ILE A 281 2.73 -22.71 -12.35
CA ILE A 281 3.23 -23.17 -11.04
C ILE A 281 2.43 -24.41 -10.59
N GLN A 282 1.11 -24.46 -10.78
CA GLN A 282 0.31 -25.62 -10.38
C GLN A 282 0.74 -26.93 -11.04
N THR A 283 1.19 -26.88 -12.30
CA THR A 283 1.56 -28.08 -13.07
C THR A 283 3.06 -28.39 -12.95
N GLU A 284 3.90 -27.37 -13.06
CA GLU A 284 5.36 -27.53 -13.12
C GLU A 284 6.05 -27.50 -11.75
N ASP A 285 5.47 -26.78 -10.77
CA ASP A 285 5.94 -26.78 -9.38
C ASP A 285 4.79 -26.89 -8.35
N PRO A 286 4.16 -28.07 -8.23
CA PRO A 286 3.03 -28.26 -7.33
C PRO A 286 3.35 -28.01 -5.86
N MET A 287 4.62 -28.20 -5.45
CA MET A 287 5.05 -27.93 -4.07
C MET A 287 5.14 -26.42 -3.82
N GLY A 288 5.75 -25.66 -4.74
CA GLY A 288 5.74 -24.20 -4.72
C GLY A 288 4.32 -23.65 -4.71
N TYR A 289 3.44 -24.15 -5.57
CA TYR A 289 2.03 -23.75 -5.59
C TYR A 289 1.34 -23.98 -4.24
N ALA A 290 1.58 -25.13 -3.61
CA ALA A 290 0.95 -25.50 -2.35
C ALA A 290 1.42 -24.65 -1.15
N LEU A 291 2.56 -23.96 -1.23
CA LEU A 291 3.00 -23.03 -0.19
C LEU A 291 2.16 -21.75 -0.19
N MET A 292 1.80 -21.26 -1.37
CA MET A 292 1.18 -19.95 -1.55
C MET A 292 -0.07 -19.73 -0.68
N PRO A 293 -1.15 -20.54 -0.79
CA PRO A 293 -2.37 -20.32 -0.01
C PRO A 293 -2.21 -20.62 1.49
N LYS A 294 -1.08 -21.22 1.94
CA LYS A 294 -0.84 -21.46 3.37
C LYS A 294 -0.47 -20.19 4.11
N TYR A 295 0.04 -19.16 3.44
CA TYR A 295 0.48 -17.90 4.07
C TYR A 295 0.05 -16.64 3.30
N PHE A 296 0.09 -16.69 1.98
CA PHE A 296 -0.16 -15.55 1.11
C PHE A 296 -1.61 -15.54 0.61
N SER A 297 -2.18 -14.33 0.49
CA SER A 297 -3.50 -14.18 -0.12
C SER A 297 -3.38 -14.38 -1.64
N PRO A 298 -4.36 -15.03 -2.30
CA PRO A 298 -4.37 -15.13 -3.77
C PRO A 298 -4.50 -13.77 -4.46
N TYR A 299 -4.95 -12.74 -3.73
CA TYR A 299 -5.13 -11.38 -4.23
C TYR A 299 -4.50 -10.37 -3.28
N ILE A 300 -3.99 -9.28 -3.84
CA ILE A 300 -3.40 -8.14 -3.13
C ILE A 300 -4.56 -7.28 -2.60
N ASN A 301 -5.00 -7.63 -1.40
CA ASN A 301 -6.18 -7.12 -0.69
C ASN A 301 -5.88 -5.90 0.19
N ILE A 302 -4.92 -5.08 -0.24
CA ILE A 302 -4.60 -3.80 0.38
C ILE A 302 -4.69 -2.71 -0.68
N ASN A 303 -4.91 -1.47 -0.26
CA ASN A 303 -4.96 -0.35 -1.19
C ASN A 303 -3.58 -0.06 -1.79
N PHE A 304 -3.50 -0.03 -3.11
CA PHE A 304 -2.37 0.50 -3.86
C PHE A 304 -2.69 1.86 -4.44
N ASP A 305 -1.67 2.71 -4.51
CA ASP A 305 -1.78 4.08 -4.99
C ASP A 305 -1.30 4.14 -6.44
N ILE A 306 -2.16 4.60 -7.33
CA ILE A 306 -1.80 4.90 -8.71
C ILE A 306 -0.96 6.17 -8.75
N ASP A 307 0.13 6.13 -9.50
CA ASP A 307 1.08 7.22 -9.70
C ASP A 307 0.36 8.54 -10.03
N PRO A 308 0.75 9.67 -9.40
CA PRO A 308 0.04 10.94 -9.55
C PRO A 308 0.10 11.53 -10.96
N THR A 309 0.99 11.04 -11.82
CA THR A 309 1.10 11.46 -13.22
C THR A 309 0.18 10.69 -14.16
N PHE A 310 -0.48 9.62 -13.69
CA PHE A 310 -1.31 8.77 -14.53
C PHE A 310 -2.45 9.54 -15.22
N THR A 311 -2.74 9.16 -16.46
CA THR A 311 -3.86 9.63 -17.28
C THR A 311 -4.47 8.44 -18.01
N GLY A 312 -5.76 8.51 -18.34
CA GLY A 312 -6.49 7.41 -18.98
C GLY A 312 -7.21 6.51 -17.97
N VAL A 313 -7.48 5.26 -18.34
CA VAL A 313 -8.20 4.30 -17.49
C VAL A 313 -7.27 3.14 -17.14
N PHE A 314 -7.04 2.92 -15.85
CA PHE A 314 -6.23 1.81 -15.35
C PHE A 314 -7.11 0.54 -15.31
N ASP A 315 -6.73 -0.50 -16.04
CA ASP A 315 -7.50 -1.76 -16.12
C ASP A 315 -6.89 -2.80 -15.17
N MET A 316 -7.74 -3.40 -14.34
CA MET A 316 -7.39 -4.52 -13.47
C MET A 316 -7.75 -5.85 -14.11
N ASN A 317 -8.41 -5.91 -15.26
CA ASN A 317 -8.66 -7.19 -15.94
C ASN A 317 -7.47 -7.59 -16.80
N ARG A 318 -7.09 -8.86 -16.73
CA ARG A 318 -6.05 -9.43 -17.60
C ARG A 318 -6.41 -9.21 -19.07
N ASN A 319 -5.57 -8.46 -19.76
CA ASN A 319 -5.66 -8.15 -21.17
C ASN A 319 -4.28 -8.29 -21.80
N THR A 320 -4.11 -9.27 -22.69
CA THR A 320 -2.81 -9.58 -23.29
C THR A 320 -2.25 -8.45 -24.18
N ALA A 321 -3.09 -7.47 -24.56
CA ALA A 321 -2.65 -6.26 -25.25
C ALA A 321 -2.10 -5.17 -24.30
N LEU A 322 -2.28 -5.33 -22.99
CA LEU A 322 -1.85 -4.42 -21.94
C LEU A 322 -0.94 -5.16 -20.96
N PRO A 323 0.39 -5.19 -21.18
CA PRO A 323 1.34 -6.00 -20.40
C PRO A 323 1.33 -5.76 -18.88
N TYR A 324 0.87 -4.60 -18.41
CA TYR A 324 0.75 -4.34 -16.97
C TYR A 324 -0.41 -5.11 -16.30
N THR A 325 -1.39 -5.56 -17.10
CA THR A 325 -2.60 -6.20 -16.57
C THR A 325 -2.37 -7.61 -16.04
N TYR A 326 -1.27 -8.25 -16.45
CA TYR A 326 -0.85 -9.51 -15.84
C TYR A 326 -0.53 -9.38 -14.35
N LYS A 327 -0.08 -8.20 -13.91
CA LYS A 327 0.13 -7.87 -12.50
C LYS A 327 -1.13 -7.30 -11.86
N SER A 328 -1.78 -6.32 -12.52
CA SER A 328 -2.93 -5.61 -11.92
C SER A 328 -4.17 -6.51 -11.73
N GLN A 329 -4.28 -7.65 -12.42
CA GLN A 329 -5.33 -8.64 -12.19
C GLN A 329 -5.38 -9.21 -10.77
N TYR A 330 -4.28 -9.11 -10.04
CA TYR A 330 -4.24 -9.59 -8.66
C TYR A 330 -4.52 -8.49 -7.64
N LEU A 331 -4.63 -7.22 -8.05
CA LEU A 331 -4.99 -6.12 -7.17
C LEU A 331 -6.49 -6.18 -6.83
N GLN A 332 -6.86 -5.70 -5.65
CA GLN A 332 -8.27 -5.60 -5.24
C GLN A 332 -8.69 -4.17 -4.93
N HIS A 333 -7.76 -3.31 -4.49
CA HIS A 333 -8.09 -1.96 -4.02
C HIS A 333 -7.10 -0.95 -4.61
N LEU A 334 -7.63 0.14 -5.16
CA LEU A 334 -6.84 1.18 -5.82
C LEU A 334 -7.30 2.59 -5.46
N THR A 335 -6.35 3.51 -5.42
CA THR A 335 -6.60 4.95 -5.25
C THR A 335 -5.87 5.76 -6.31
N LEU A 336 -6.57 6.64 -7.02
CA LEU A 336 -5.95 7.68 -7.83
C LEU A 336 -5.40 8.79 -6.93
N THR A 337 -4.08 9.04 -6.97
CA THR A 337 -3.45 10.06 -6.10
C THR A 337 -3.15 11.39 -6.78
N GLY A 338 -3.21 11.42 -8.12
CA GLY A 338 -2.95 12.62 -8.93
C GLY A 338 -4.12 13.60 -8.98
N THR A 339 -3.98 14.66 -9.77
CA THR A 339 -5.06 15.64 -10.03
C THR A 339 -5.55 15.60 -11.48
N ASN A 340 -5.19 14.56 -12.23
CA ASN A 340 -5.60 14.37 -13.61
C ASN A 340 -6.96 13.68 -13.70
N THR A 341 -7.71 14.00 -14.75
CA THR A 341 -8.88 13.21 -15.16
C THR A 341 -8.41 11.83 -15.60
N SER A 342 -8.77 10.84 -14.79
CA SER A 342 -8.35 9.45 -14.95
C SER A 342 -9.46 8.52 -14.46
N GLY A 343 -9.40 7.26 -14.83
CA GLY A 343 -10.36 6.24 -14.42
C GLY A 343 -9.70 4.96 -13.93
N ILE A 344 -10.52 4.11 -13.30
CA ILE A 344 -10.15 2.76 -12.91
C ILE A 344 -11.25 1.83 -13.40
N LYS A 345 -10.86 0.70 -13.98
CA LYS A 345 -11.72 -0.42 -14.27
C LYS A 345 -11.26 -1.60 -13.41
N GLY A 346 -12.07 -1.97 -12.44
CA GLY A 346 -11.86 -3.10 -11.55
C GLY A 346 -11.99 -4.45 -12.25
N ASN A 347 -11.69 -5.51 -11.51
CA ASN A 347 -11.67 -6.89 -12.00
C ASN A 347 -12.91 -7.66 -11.56
N ASP A 348 -12.83 -8.99 -11.53
CA ASP A 348 -13.95 -9.85 -11.16
C ASP A 348 -14.09 -10.06 -9.62
N LEU A 349 -13.40 -9.26 -8.80
CA LEU A 349 -13.37 -9.35 -7.34
C LEU A 349 -14.13 -8.19 -6.71
N ASP A 350 -14.52 -8.33 -5.44
CA ASP A 350 -15.06 -7.20 -4.65
C ASP A 350 -13.98 -6.11 -4.45
N ASN A 351 -14.04 -5.06 -5.27
CA ASN A 351 -13.04 -4.00 -5.34
C ASN A 351 -13.40 -2.79 -4.47
N ILE A 352 -12.36 -2.04 -4.08
CA ILE A 352 -12.51 -0.71 -3.48
C ILE A 352 -11.72 0.26 -4.35
N LEU A 353 -12.43 1.08 -5.11
CA LEU A 353 -11.85 1.99 -6.09
C LEU A 353 -12.09 3.43 -5.65
N ASN A 354 -11.02 4.15 -5.37
CA ASN A 354 -11.06 5.56 -4.99
C ASN A 354 -10.55 6.44 -6.14
N GLY A 355 -11.38 7.40 -6.54
CA GLY A 355 -11.04 8.53 -7.39
C GLY A 355 -10.10 9.52 -6.71
N ASN A 356 -9.88 10.64 -7.39
CA ASN A 356 -9.07 11.76 -6.95
C ASN A 356 -9.90 13.05 -6.93
N THR A 357 -9.26 14.23 -6.90
CA THR A 357 -9.98 15.51 -6.85
C THR A 357 -10.40 16.04 -8.23
N ALA A 358 -10.22 15.27 -9.29
CA ALA A 358 -10.60 15.59 -10.66
C ALA A 358 -11.75 14.66 -11.11
N ASN A 359 -12.29 14.91 -12.30
CA ASN A 359 -13.35 14.05 -12.83
C ASN A 359 -12.80 12.65 -13.10
N ASN A 360 -13.45 11.63 -12.56
CA ASN A 360 -13.06 10.24 -12.69
C ASN A 360 -14.11 9.38 -13.38
N THR A 361 -13.66 8.28 -13.97
CA THR A 361 -14.52 7.22 -14.51
C THR A 361 -14.17 5.92 -13.81
N LEU A 362 -15.09 5.41 -13.00
CA LEU A 362 -14.90 4.20 -12.21
C LEU A 362 -15.84 3.11 -12.74
N GLN A 363 -15.32 1.92 -12.97
CA GLN A 363 -16.09 0.73 -13.31
C GLN A 363 -15.70 -0.36 -12.32
N GLY A 364 -16.66 -0.91 -11.59
CA GLY A 364 -16.42 -1.98 -10.60
C GLY A 364 -15.94 -3.27 -11.26
N GLY A 365 -16.74 -3.78 -12.21
CA GLY A 365 -16.50 -5.10 -12.79
C GLY A 365 -17.52 -6.07 -12.23
N LYS A 366 -17.17 -7.36 -12.08
CA LYS A 366 -18.00 -8.28 -11.29
C LYS A 366 -17.61 -8.15 -9.81
N GLY A 367 -18.52 -8.59 -8.95
CA GLY A 367 -18.31 -8.54 -7.50
C GLY A 367 -19.26 -7.52 -6.89
N ASN A 368 -19.09 -7.24 -5.61
CA ASN A 368 -19.78 -6.15 -4.94
C ASN A 368 -18.76 -5.06 -4.63
N ASP A 369 -18.74 -4.02 -5.46
CA ASP A 369 -17.67 -3.04 -5.42
C ASP A 369 -18.04 -1.83 -4.56
N THR A 370 -17.02 -1.13 -4.07
CA THR A 370 -17.16 0.21 -3.49
C THR A 370 -16.43 1.22 -4.37
N LEU A 371 -17.19 2.15 -4.97
CA LEU A 371 -16.67 3.17 -5.86
C LEU A 371 -16.82 4.56 -5.20
N ASP A 372 -15.71 5.21 -4.89
CA ASP A 372 -15.72 6.56 -4.31
C ASP A 372 -15.12 7.56 -5.29
N GLY A 373 -15.95 8.43 -5.89
CA GLY A 373 -15.50 9.47 -6.82
C GLY A 373 -14.69 10.59 -6.18
N LYS A 374 -14.73 10.73 -4.85
CA LYS A 374 -14.16 11.84 -4.08
C LYS A 374 -14.72 13.20 -4.51
N ALA A 375 -13.95 14.03 -5.20
CA ALA A 375 -14.37 15.37 -5.58
C ALA A 375 -14.18 15.53 -7.07
N GLY A 376 -15.16 16.11 -7.76
CA GLY A 376 -15.11 16.18 -9.20
C GLY A 376 -16.52 16.13 -9.76
N THR A 377 -16.63 15.72 -11.01
CA THR A 377 -17.87 15.23 -11.59
C THR A 377 -17.59 13.84 -12.12
N ASP A 378 -18.05 12.85 -11.36
CA ASP A 378 -17.58 11.49 -11.47
C ASP A 378 -18.63 10.57 -12.10
N ILE A 379 -18.15 9.56 -12.81
CA ILE A 379 -18.98 8.61 -13.56
C ILE A 379 -18.71 7.20 -13.05
N ALA A 380 -19.76 6.53 -12.56
CA ALA A 380 -19.75 5.07 -12.38
C ALA A 380 -20.28 4.41 -13.66
N VAL A 381 -19.56 3.44 -14.21
CA VAL A 381 -19.91 2.74 -15.45
C VAL A 381 -20.37 1.32 -15.16
N PHE A 382 -21.49 0.94 -15.76
CA PHE A 382 -22.13 -0.37 -15.69
C PHE A 382 -22.23 -0.97 -17.09
N SER A 383 -22.05 -2.28 -17.20
CA SER A 383 -21.91 -2.98 -18.48
C SER A 383 -23.25 -3.30 -19.17
N GLY A 384 -24.37 -3.19 -18.45
CA GLY A 384 -25.71 -3.49 -18.92
C GLY A 384 -26.61 -2.29 -19.16
N ASN A 385 -27.84 -2.55 -19.61
CA ASN A 385 -28.84 -1.51 -19.84
C ASN A 385 -29.49 -1.08 -18.51
N TYR A 386 -29.88 0.19 -18.38
CA TYR A 386 -30.48 0.76 -17.17
C TYR A 386 -31.62 -0.07 -16.56
N ALA A 387 -32.49 -0.63 -17.41
CA ALA A 387 -33.67 -1.40 -16.98
C ALA A 387 -33.32 -2.73 -16.29
N GLU A 388 -32.07 -3.19 -16.37
CA GLU A 388 -31.58 -4.42 -15.75
C GLU A 388 -31.08 -4.18 -14.32
N TYR A 389 -31.06 -2.93 -13.84
CA TYR A 389 -30.52 -2.57 -12.54
C TYR A 389 -31.60 -2.08 -11.58
N THR A 390 -31.35 -2.29 -10.30
CA THR A 390 -32.10 -1.70 -9.19
C THR A 390 -31.22 -0.72 -8.45
N ILE A 391 -31.61 0.56 -8.47
CA ILE A 391 -30.86 1.65 -7.85
C ILE A 391 -31.55 2.04 -6.56
N THR A 392 -30.83 1.98 -5.44
CA THR A 392 -31.30 2.38 -4.11
C THR A 392 -30.46 3.52 -3.59
N THR A 393 -31.08 4.66 -3.33
CA THR A 393 -30.38 5.82 -2.76
C THR A 393 -30.51 5.84 -1.24
N ASN A 394 -29.38 5.87 -0.55
CA ASN A 394 -29.26 6.11 0.89
C ASN A 394 -28.77 7.54 1.16
N ALA A 395 -28.58 7.90 2.44
CA ALA A 395 -28.20 9.27 2.81
C ALA A 395 -26.86 9.70 2.17
N ASP A 396 -25.83 8.86 2.29
CA ASP A 396 -24.46 9.18 1.85
C ASP A 396 -23.96 8.26 0.74
N THR A 397 -24.75 7.26 0.33
CA THR A 397 -24.37 6.27 -0.66
C THR A 397 -25.49 5.95 -1.63
N VAL A 398 -25.14 5.42 -2.80
CA VAL A 398 -26.10 4.82 -3.74
C VAL A 398 -25.70 3.38 -3.98
N THR A 399 -26.64 2.46 -3.82
CA THR A 399 -26.44 1.05 -4.16
C THR A 399 -27.00 0.79 -5.55
N VAL A 400 -26.21 0.21 -6.45
CA VAL A 400 -26.62 -0.20 -7.79
C VAL A 400 -26.50 -1.71 -7.88
N GLN A 401 -27.64 -2.40 -7.87
CA GLN A 401 -27.70 -3.85 -7.97
C GLN A 401 -28.03 -4.26 -9.41
N ASP A 402 -27.17 -5.06 -10.00
CA ASP A 402 -27.44 -5.76 -11.24
C ASP A 402 -28.41 -6.94 -11.00
N ASN A 403 -29.50 -7.00 -11.76
CA ASN A 403 -30.44 -8.13 -11.68
C ASN A 403 -30.07 -9.29 -12.63
N THR A 404 -28.97 -9.14 -13.38
CA THR A 404 -28.38 -10.18 -14.22
C THR A 404 -27.28 -10.90 -13.45
N THR A 405 -27.27 -12.24 -13.51
CA THR A 405 -26.24 -13.05 -12.85
C THR A 405 -24.88 -12.88 -13.52
N ASP A 406 -23.81 -12.90 -12.71
CA ASP A 406 -22.40 -12.95 -13.15
C ASP A 406 -21.93 -11.79 -14.05
N ARG A 407 -22.46 -10.57 -13.83
CA ARG A 407 -22.09 -9.37 -14.60
C ARG A 407 -21.53 -8.21 -13.75
N ASP A 408 -22.35 -7.37 -13.15
CA ASP A 408 -21.83 -6.22 -12.35
C ASP A 408 -22.08 -6.36 -10.84
N GLY A 409 -22.80 -7.40 -10.39
CA GLY A 409 -23.07 -7.63 -8.97
C GLY A 409 -23.80 -6.48 -8.27
N THR A 410 -23.38 -6.09 -7.06
CA THR A 410 -24.02 -5.03 -6.26
C THR A 410 -23.02 -4.01 -5.76
N ASP A 411 -23.01 -2.84 -6.39
CA ASP A 411 -22.03 -1.78 -6.11
C ASP A 411 -22.55 -0.75 -5.14
N THR A 412 -21.66 -0.24 -4.30
CA THR A 412 -21.87 0.88 -3.40
C THR A 412 -21.09 2.10 -3.88
N LEU A 413 -21.80 3.17 -4.20
CA LEU A 413 -21.24 4.40 -4.75
C LEU A 413 -21.22 5.50 -3.70
N ILE A 414 -20.10 6.21 -3.62
CA ILE A 414 -19.85 7.37 -2.77
C ILE A 414 -19.40 8.52 -3.68
N SER A 415 -19.98 9.70 -3.53
CA SER A 415 -19.59 10.90 -4.30
C SER A 415 -19.50 10.67 -5.82
N ILE A 416 -20.52 10.04 -6.40
CA ILE A 416 -20.65 9.84 -7.86
C ILE A 416 -21.80 10.68 -8.37
N GLU A 417 -21.61 11.45 -9.44
CA GLU A 417 -22.65 12.31 -10.04
C GLU A 417 -23.38 11.70 -11.23
N THR A 418 -22.81 10.70 -11.90
CA THR A 418 -23.42 10.08 -13.09
C THR A 418 -23.31 8.56 -13.05
N LEU A 419 -24.42 7.87 -13.33
CA LEU A 419 -24.46 6.44 -13.58
C LEU A 419 -24.54 6.22 -15.09
N GLN A 420 -23.50 5.65 -15.69
CA GLN A 420 -23.43 5.35 -17.11
C GLN A 420 -23.73 3.87 -17.34
N PHE A 421 -24.88 3.59 -17.95
CA PHE A 421 -25.28 2.25 -18.40
C PHE A 421 -24.96 2.08 -19.89
N ALA A 422 -25.06 0.86 -20.42
CA ALA A 422 -24.78 0.57 -21.83
C ALA A 422 -25.68 1.35 -22.81
N ASP A 423 -26.91 1.68 -22.42
CA ASP A 423 -27.91 2.36 -23.24
C ASP A 423 -28.07 3.86 -22.95
N GLN A 424 -27.70 4.33 -21.74
CA GLN A 424 -27.90 5.73 -21.35
C GLN A 424 -27.06 6.14 -20.11
N GLY A 425 -26.81 7.44 -20.00
CA GLY A 425 -26.31 8.06 -18.78
C GLY A 425 -27.45 8.66 -17.98
N VAL A 426 -27.51 8.35 -16.68
CA VAL A 426 -28.51 8.89 -15.75
C VAL A 426 -27.77 9.73 -14.71
N PRO A 427 -28.19 10.98 -14.46
CA PRO A 427 -27.68 11.73 -13.33
C PRO A 427 -27.86 10.92 -12.07
N ASN A 428 -26.76 10.60 -11.40
CA ASN A 428 -26.82 10.17 -10.02
C ASN A 428 -27.11 11.44 -9.22
N THR A 429 -28.38 11.79 -9.12
CA THR A 429 -28.83 12.72 -8.11
C THR A 429 -29.00 11.89 -6.85
N PRO A 430 -27.97 11.77 -5.97
CA PRO A 430 -28.25 11.26 -4.66
C PRO A 430 -29.39 12.13 -4.13
N THR A 431 -30.46 11.48 -3.69
CA THR A 431 -31.41 12.12 -2.79
C THR A 431 -30.73 12.30 -1.43
N MET A 432 -29.52 12.88 -1.42
CA MET A 432 -29.16 13.80 -0.37
C MET A 432 -30.34 14.75 -0.29
N GLY A 433 -30.92 14.92 0.88
CA GLY A 433 -31.79 16.05 1.07
C GLY A 433 -30.92 17.28 0.75
N VAL A 434 -30.93 17.78 -0.47
CA VAL A 434 -30.39 19.09 -0.78
C VAL A 434 -31.62 19.91 -0.94
N ASP A 435 -31.82 20.83 0.00
CA ASP A 435 -32.91 21.77 -0.08
C ASP A 435 -32.57 22.71 -1.25
N THR A 436 -33.14 22.41 -2.42
CA THR A 436 -32.83 23.08 -3.69
C THR A 436 -33.26 24.54 -3.71
N GLU A 437 -34.12 24.96 -2.77
CA GLU A 437 -34.38 26.38 -2.53
C GLU A 437 -33.23 27.02 -1.76
N LEU A 438 -32.80 26.41 -0.65
CA LEU A 438 -31.63 26.89 0.11
C LEU A 438 -30.36 26.97 -0.75
N SER A 439 -30.11 25.99 -1.62
CA SER A 439 -28.89 25.96 -2.44
C SER A 439 -28.81 27.11 -3.46
N LYS A 440 -29.97 27.63 -3.92
CA LYS A 440 -30.07 28.80 -4.83
C LYS A 440 -30.10 30.13 -4.07
N SER A 441 -30.58 30.10 -2.84
CA SER A 441 -30.91 31.28 -2.04
C SER A 441 -29.83 31.72 -1.04
N VAL A 442 -28.86 30.85 -0.77
CA VAL A 442 -27.75 31.15 0.14
C VAL A 442 -26.60 31.76 -0.63
N VAL A 443 -26.27 33.01 -0.29
CA VAL A 443 -25.02 33.63 -0.71
C VAL A 443 -24.06 33.62 0.49
N ILE A 444 -22.92 32.96 0.30
CA ILE A 444 -21.81 32.99 1.26
C ILE A 444 -20.75 33.93 0.71
N TYR A 445 -20.40 34.95 1.48
CA TYR A 445 -19.20 35.74 1.25
C TYR A 445 -18.17 35.32 2.30
N PRO A 446 -16.93 35.03 1.87
CA PRO A 446 -15.97 36.12 2.06
C PRO A 446 -15.10 36.42 0.83
N ASN A 447 -14.75 37.71 0.74
CA ASN A 447 -13.48 38.19 0.22
C ASN A 447 -12.34 37.56 1.07
N PRO A 448 -11.27 36.99 0.50
CA PRO A 448 -10.16 36.32 1.23
C PRO A 448 -9.30 37.24 2.13
N ALA A 449 -9.85 38.33 2.67
CA ALA A 449 -9.18 39.28 3.54
C ALA A 449 -9.97 39.60 4.85
N SER A 450 -11.07 38.88 5.14
CA SER A 450 -11.88 39.11 6.34
C SER A 450 -12.03 37.82 7.15
N GLU A 451 -11.84 37.91 8.47
CA GLU A 451 -12.02 36.81 9.43
C GLU A 451 -13.51 36.52 9.75
N ILE A 452 -14.43 37.00 8.92
CA ILE A 452 -15.88 36.87 9.10
C ILE A 452 -16.50 36.34 7.80
N ILE A 453 -17.26 35.26 7.93
CA ILE A 453 -18.12 34.72 6.88
C ILE A 453 -19.51 35.31 7.05
N TYR A 454 -20.07 35.85 5.97
CA TYR A 454 -21.41 36.40 5.93
C TYR A 454 -22.35 35.44 5.22
N PHE A 455 -23.51 35.21 5.83
CA PHE A 455 -24.59 34.40 5.30
C PHE A 455 -25.80 35.28 5.03
N ASP A 456 -26.25 35.31 3.78
CA ASP A 456 -27.47 36.02 3.37
C ASP A 456 -28.43 35.02 2.72
N PHE A 457 -29.62 34.88 3.32
CA PHE A 457 -30.63 33.91 2.94
C PHE A 457 -31.79 34.62 2.22
N LYS A 458 -31.73 34.68 0.89
CA LYS A 458 -32.70 35.41 0.05
C LYS A 458 -33.86 34.53 -0.38
N ASP A 459 -35.06 35.10 -0.51
CA ASP A 459 -36.20 34.43 -1.15
C ASP A 459 -36.63 33.08 -0.54
N ILE A 460 -36.27 32.81 0.73
CA ILE A 460 -36.76 31.64 1.49
C ILE A 460 -37.82 32.03 2.53
N ALA A 461 -38.81 31.16 2.73
CA ALA A 461 -39.66 31.18 3.92
C ALA A 461 -38.80 30.83 5.14
N PHE A 462 -38.62 31.78 6.05
CA PHE A 462 -37.61 31.66 7.09
C PHE A 462 -38.11 30.86 8.30
N SER A 463 -37.32 29.86 8.71
CA SER A 463 -37.48 29.05 9.92
C SER A 463 -36.12 28.93 10.63
N LYS A 464 -36.02 28.22 11.74
CA LYS A 464 -34.74 28.01 12.44
C LYS A 464 -33.73 27.32 11.52
N ILE A 465 -32.52 27.88 11.41
CA ILE A 465 -31.42 27.34 10.60
C ILE A 465 -30.24 27.03 11.51
N THR A 466 -29.58 25.91 11.28
CA THR A 466 -28.29 25.55 11.87
C THR A 466 -27.20 25.66 10.82
N ILE A 467 -26.11 26.35 11.15
CA ILE A 467 -24.91 26.47 10.34
C ILE A 467 -23.79 25.77 11.09
N ALA A 468 -23.10 24.84 10.44
CA ALA A 468 -21.94 24.14 11.00
C ALA A 468 -20.73 24.26 10.06
N ILE A 469 -19.53 24.42 10.62
CA ILE A 469 -18.25 24.39 9.91
C ILE A 469 -17.53 23.12 10.31
N TYR A 470 -17.15 22.32 9.32
CA TYR A 470 -16.40 21.09 9.46
C TYR A 470 -14.97 21.27 8.95
N ASP A 471 -14.02 20.59 9.56
CA ASP A 471 -12.70 20.38 8.95
C ASP A 471 -12.77 19.30 7.85
N VAL A 472 -11.65 19.06 7.17
CA VAL A 472 -11.55 18.03 6.11
C VAL A 472 -11.75 16.60 6.61
N ASN A 473 -11.67 16.37 7.92
CA ASN A 473 -11.87 15.07 8.55
C ASN A 473 -13.32 14.89 9.03
N GLY A 474 -14.22 15.85 8.74
CA GLY A 474 -15.62 15.79 9.13
C GLY A 474 -15.89 16.13 10.61
N SER A 475 -14.92 16.72 11.33
CA SER A 475 -15.14 17.18 12.70
C SER A 475 -15.78 18.56 12.73
N ILE A 476 -16.83 18.75 13.54
CA ILE A 476 -17.47 20.06 13.72
C ILE A 476 -16.52 20.99 14.48
N ILE A 477 -16.11 22.06 13.82
CA ILE A 477 -15.21 23.10 14.35
C ILE A 477 -16.01 24.25 14.95
N LYS A 478 -17.09 24.67 14.29
CA LYS A 478 -18.01 25.69 14.80
C LYS A 478 -19.44 25.37 14.42
N GLN A 479 -20.39 25.75 15.26
CA GLN A 479 -21.81 25.60 14.98
C GLN A 479 -22.59 26.78 15.58
N GLN A 480 -23.62 27.22 14.85
CA GLN A 480 -24.53 28.26 15.30
C GLN A 480 -25.95 27.98 14.80
N THR A 481 -26.93 28.23 15.65
CA THR A 481 -28.34 28.28 15.26
C THR A 481 -28.80 29.73 15.12
N ILE A 482 -29.54 30.03 14.06
CA ILE A 482 -30.02 31.38 13.75
C ILE A 482 -31.53 31.42 13.56
N LEU A 483 -32.11 32.57 13.90
CA LEU A 483 -33.52 32.90 13.75
C LEU A 483 -33.74 34.13 12.84
N SER A 484 -32.75 34.47 12.02
CA SER A 484 -32.74 35.63 11.11
C SER A 484 -32.25 35.27 9.71
N LYS A 485 -32.74 36.00 8.69
CA LYS A 485 -32.33 35.84 7.28
C LYS A 485 -30.87 36.25 6.98
N GLN A 486 -30.15 36.74 7.98
CA GLN A 486 -28.75 37.11 7.88
C GLN A 486 -28.01 36.61 9.12
N ALA A 487 -26.79 36.14 8.91
CA ALA A 487 -25.91 35.69 9.97
C ALA A 487 -24.45 35.95 9.63
N GLN A 488 -23.61 35.94 10.66
CA GLN A 488 -22.17 36.10 10.54
C GLN A 488 -21.49 35.06 11.42
N MET A 489 -20.44 34.43 10.92
CA MET A 489 -19.61 33.52 11.69
C MET A 489 -18.15 33.91 11.55
N THR A 490 -17.48 34.11 12.69
CA THR A 490 -16.04 34.39 12.68
C THR A 490 -15.23 33.13 12.46
N ILE A 491 -14.16 33.25 11.68
CA ILE A 491 -13.13 32.23 11.47
C ILE A 491 -11.78 32.66 12.05
N GLN A 492 -11.76 33.73 12.85
CA GLN A 492 -10.59 34.14 13.63
C GLN A 492 -10.17 32.94 14.49
N ASN A 493 -8.93 32.49 14.31
CA ASN A 493 -8.30 31.30 14.92
C ASN A 493 -8.53 29.93 14.24
N LEU A 494 -9.09 29.88 13.02
CA LEU A 494 -8.97 28.67 12.21
C LEU A 494 -7.59 28.61 11.57
N ASN A 495 -6.97 27.42 11.57
CA ASN A 495 -5.72 27.19 10.85
C ASN A 495 -5.95 27.36 9.34
N ASN A 496 -4.90 27.75 8.62
CA ASN A 496 -4.90 27.77 7.16
C ASN A 496 -5.26 26.38 6.63
N GLY A 497 -6.28 26.31 5.78
CA GLY A 497 -6.82 25.03 5.36
C GLY A 497 -8.17 25.12 4.65
N VAL A 498 -8.65 23.94 4.26
CA VAL A 498 -9.97 23.75 3.65
C VAL A 498 -10.97 23.40 4.75
N TYR A 499 -12.15 24.01 4.72
CA TYR A 499 -13.26 23.69 5.61
C TYR A 499 -14.55 23.60 4.79
N PHE A 500 -15.55 22.95 5.36
CA PHE A 500 -16.88 22.80 4.75
C PHE A 500 -17.92 23.48 5.63
N VAL A 501 -18.79 24.27 5.03
CA VAL A 501 -19.92 24.89 5.71
C VAL A 501 -21.19 24.13 5.34
N GLU A 502 -21.82 23.54 6.33
CA GLU A 502 -23.14 22.91 6.22
C GLU A 502 -24.21 23.86 6.74
N ILE A 503 -25.34 23.92 6.03
CA ILE A 503 -26.50 24.72 6.40
C ILE A 503 -27.71 23.80 6.38
N GLN A 504 -28.40 23.72 7.52
CA GLN A 504 -29.58 22.88 7.72
C GLN A 504 -30.77 23.71 8.18
N ARG A 505 -31.96 23.46 7.62
CA ARG A 505 -33.23 24.03 8.08
C ARG A 505 -33.89 23.08 9.07
N ASP A 506 -34.45 23.60 10.17
CA ASP A 506 -35.20 22.78 11.13
C ASP A 506 -36.30 21.98 10.42
N ASN A 507 -36.42 20.70 10.78
CA ASN A 507 -37.37 19.70 10.25
C ASN A 507 -37.10 19.14 8.85
N ASN A 508 -35.98 19.50 8.20
CA ASN A 508 -35.53 18.86 6.96
C ASN A 508 -34.31 17.97 7.23
N LYS A 509 -34.31 16.74 6.68
CA LYS A 509 -33.09 15.92 6.51
C LYS A 509 -32.13 16.50 5.45
N ALA A 510 -32.44 17.71 4.98
CA ALA A 510 -31.82 18.32 3.84
C ALA A 510 -30.82 19.42 4.22
N VAL A 511 -29.61 19.36 3.66
CA VAL A 511 -28.47 20.23 3.96
C VAL A 511 -27.90 20.87 2.69
N THR A 512 -27.27 22.02 2.83
CA THR A 512 -26.43 22.63 1.79
C THR A 512 -24.99 22.68 2.29
N ILE A 513 -24.06 22.08 1.56
CA ILE A 513 -22.63 22.10 1.87
C ILE A 513 -21.88 23.03 0.91
N ARG A 514 -20.94 23.82 1.42
CA ARG A 514 -20.09 24.74 0.65
C ARG A 514 -18.65 24.69 1.14
N LYS A 515 -17.69 24.57 0.21
CA LYS A 515 -16.26 24.64 0.50
C LYS A 515 -15.83 26.09 0.79
N ILE A 516 -15.04 26.27 1.83
CA ILE A 516 -14.34 27.52 2.15
C ILE A 516 -12.84 27.27 2.29
N ILE A 517 -12.02 28.28 1.98
CA ILE A 517 -10.56 28.25 2.12
C ILE A 517 -10.15 29.34 3.09
N VAL A 518 -9.50 28.97 4.18
CA VAL A 518 -8.90 29.88 5.16
C VAL A 518 -7.42 30.02 4.79
N LYS A 519 -6.94 31.26 4.63
CA LYS A 519 -5.57 31.59 4.20
C LYS A 519 -4.83 32.40 5.23
#